data_AF-A0A955LNT4-F1
#
_entry.id   AF-A0A955LNT4-F1
#
_cell.length_a   1.000
_cell.length_b   1.000
_cell.length_c   1.000
_cell.angle_alpha   90.00
_cell.angle_beta   90.00
_cell.angle_gamma   90.00
#
_symmetry.space_group_name_H-M   'P 1'
#
loop_
_entity.id
_entity.type
_entity.pdbx_description
1 polymer ?
#
loop_
_entity_poly.entity_id
_entity_poly.type
_entity_poly.pdbx_seq_one_letter_code
_entity_poly.pdbx_strand_id
1 'polypeptide(L)'
;MPAQDLRYLSTAQVAELLSISTVAVFKRIKSGRLKARKIGRGYAIDRKDLAEVLPDYAGPRGLGEEELSLNEAAQLLGVTRMTVYNRVRNGLIRARRIGRRYVIAKKDLPAAAPQQPDHPALLHDYVSVMEYAEIIGSNRKTVLNHINQGRIKARKVGRHYVIAREDVPLAGLFVSPAANRADDYLSVAEAAQRLGISRVAVFKKVKKGQLPAHRMGRSYAIPASAVYAENDT
;
A
#
# COMPACT_ATOMS: atom_id res chain seq x y z
N MET A 1 -20.47 -8.98 -36.47
CA MET A 1 -20.96 -7.80 -35.73
C MET A 1 -22.48 -7.84 -35.79
N PRO A 2 -23.22 -8.12 -34.71
CA PRO A 2 -24.68 -8.14 -34.78
C PRO A 2 -25.19 -6.70 -34.95
N ALA A 3 -26.08 -6.52 -35.92
CA ALA A 3 -26.72 -5.26 -36.27
C ALA A 3 -27.35 -4.61 -35.03
N GLN A 4 -26.92 -3.40 -34.70
CA GLN A 4 -27.46 -2.63 -33.57
C GLN A 4 -28.79 -2.02 -34.01
N ASP A 5 -29.88 -2.57 -33.49
CA ASP A 5 -31.21 -2.03 -33.66
C ASP A 5 -31.29 -0.65 -32.96
N LEU A 6 -31.32 0.45 -33.73
CA LEU A 6 -31.22 1.85 -33.27
C LEU A 6 -32.27 2.26 -32.23
N ARG A 7 -33.31 1.43 -32.05
CA ARG A 7 -34.43 1.63 -31.13
C ARG A 7 -34.09 1.35 -29.66
N TYR A 8 -33.15 0.44 -29.40
CA TYR A 8 -32.82 0.00 -28.05
C TYR A 8 -31.41 0.40 -27.65
N LEU A 9 -31.29 0.94 -26.44
CA LEU A 9 -30.02 1.31 -25.84
C LEU A 9 -29.63 0.33 -24.73
N SER A 10 -28.35 0.01 -24.67
CA SER A 10 -27.79 -0.73 -23.54
C SER A 10 -27.70 0.16 -22.31
N THR A 11 -27.66 -0.46 -21.12
CA THR A 11 -27.41 0.26 -19.85
C THR A 11 -26.16 1.13 -19.85
N ALA A 12 -25.12 0.74 -20.60
CA ALA A 12 -23.89 1.51 -20.73
C ALA A 12 -24.10 2.79 -21.57
N GLN A 13 -24.77 2.66 -22.72
CA GLN A 13 -25.12 3.81 -23.56
C GLN A 13 -26.07 4.77 -22.85
N VAL A 14 -27.04 4.25 -22.09
CA VAL A 14 -27.93 5.07 -21.25
C VAL A 14 -27.14 5.83 -20.17
N ALA A 15 -26.18 5.17 -19.54
CA ALA A 15 -25.34 5.77 -18.53
C ALA A 15 -24.51 6.94 -19.09
N GLU A 16 -23.95 6.76 -20.28
CA GLU A 16 -23.20 7.79 -21.01
C GLU A 16 -24.10 8.96 -21.41
N LEU A 17 -25.26 8.69 -22.01
CA LEU A 17 -26.22 9.72 -22.43
C LEU A 17 -26.74 10.57 -21.27
N LEU A 18 -26.99 9.96 -20.10
CA LEU A 18 -27.48 10.66 -18.93
C LEU A 18 -26.36 11.23 -18.05
N SER A 19 -25.09 10.95 -18.35
CA SER A 19 -23.94 11.26 -17.49
C SER A 19 -24.06 10.68 -16.07
N ILE A 20 -24.52 9.43 -15.96
CA ILE A 20 -24.77 8.74 -14.69
C ILE A 20 -24.02 7.41 -14.64
N SER A 21 -23.82 6.86 -13.44
CA SER A 21 -23.21 5.53 -13.35
C SER A 21 -24.16 4.45 -13.89
N THR A 22 -23.62 3.43 -14.54
CA THR A 22 -24.37 2.23 -14.97
C THR A 22 -25.12 1.56 -13.81
N VAL A 23 -24.58 1.64 -12.59
CA VAL A 23 -25.24 1.18 -11.36
C VAL A 23 -26.49 2.00 -11.04
N ALA A 24 -26.48 3.31 -11.29
CA ALA A 24 -27.63 4.19 -11.08
C ALA A 24 -28.75 3.91 -12.10
N VAL A 25 -28.40 3.56 -13.34
CA VAL A 25 -29.35 3.05 -14.35
C VAL A 25 -30.00 1.77 -13.83
N PHE A 26 -29.19 0.79 -13.41
CA PHE A 26 -29.67 -0.50 -12.94
C PHE A 26 -30.60 -0.41 -11.72
N LYS A 27 -30.29 0.49 -10.77
CA LYS A 27 -31.18 0.74 -9.63
C LYS A 27 -32.55 1.28 -10.05
N ARG A 28 -32.62 2.11 -11.10
CA ARG A 28 -33.89 2.64 -11.64
C ARG A 28 -34.71 1.58 -12.34
N ILE A 29 -34.05 0.70 -13.07
CA ILE A 29 -34.69 -0.48 -13.67
C ILE A 29 -35.31 -1.34 -12.56
N LYS A 30 -34.54 -1.63 -11.50
CA LYS A 30 -35.03 -2.42 -10.36
C LYS A 30 -36.16 -1.75 -9.58
N SER A 31 -36.14 -0.42 -9.46
CA SER A 31 -37.19 0.33 -8.78
C SER A 31 -38.41 0.60 -9.66
N GLY A 32 -38.45 0.11 -10.91
CA GLY A 32 -39.53 0.35 -11.86
C GLY A 32 -39.60 1.77 -12.43
N ARG A 33 -38.62 2.62 -12.13
CA ARG A 33 -38.57 4.02 -12.61
C ARG A 33 -38.06 4.17 -14.04
N LEU A 34 -37.37 3.16 -14.55
CA LEU A 34 -36.93 3.09 -15.94
C LEU A 34 -37.38 1.75 -16.51
N LYS A 35 -38.27 1.80 -17.51
CA LYS A 35 -38.72 0.59 -18.20
C LYS A 35 -37.55 0.03 -18.99
N ALA A 36 -37.33 -1.27 -18.85
CA ALA A 36 -36.28 -1.96 -19.57
C ALA A 36 -36.64 -3.42 -19.78
N ARG A 37 -36.27 -3.96 -20.94
CA ARG A 37 -36.44 -5.37 -21.27
C ARG A 37 -35.15 -6.13 -20.98
N LYS A 38 -35.23 -7.22 -20.22
CA LYS A 38 -34.06 -8.08 -19.97
C LYS A 38 -33.71 -8.85 -21.25
N ILE A 39 -32.47 -8.70 -21.73
CA ILE A 39 -31.95 -9.41 -22.91
C ILE A 39 -30.63 -10.06 -22.50
N GLY A 40 -30.64 -11.39 -22.38
CA GLY A 40 -29.50 -12.17 -21.91
C GLY A 40 -29.03 -11.72 -20.51
N ARG A 41 -27.77 -11.28 -20.42
CA ARG A 41 -27.15 -10.75 -19.19
C ARG A 41 -27.39 -9.25 -18.97
N GLY A 42 -27.99 -8.55 -19.94
CA GLY A 42 -28.17 -7.11 -19.92
C GLY A 42 -29.64 -6.68 -19.95
N TYR A 43 -29.82 -5.37 -20.04
CA TYR A 43 -31.13 -4.73 -20.26
C TYR A 43 -31.05 -3.86 -21.52
N ALA A 44 -32.13 -3.89 -22.29
CA ALA A 44 -32.40 -3.01 -23.41
C ALA A 44 -33.48 -2.00 -22.99
N ILE A 45 -33.15 -0.72 -23.14
CA ILE A 45 -33.99 0.42 -22.77
C ILE A 45 -34.46 1.08 -24.07
N ASP A 46 -35.76 1.33 -24.21
CA ASP A 46 -36.28 2.07 -25.36
C ASP A 46 -35.90 3.55 -25.26
N ARG A 47 -35.52 4.18 -26.39
CA ARG A 47 -35.20 5.61 -26.42
C ARG A 47 -36.35 6.50 -25.94
N LYS A 48 -37.61 6.09 -26.14
CA LYS A 48 -38.79 6.85 -25.70
C LYS A 48 -38.90 6.90 -24.18
N ASP A 49 -38.64 5.78 -23.52
CA ASP A 49 -38.73 5.68 -22.06
C ASP A 49 -37.66 6.53 -21.34
N LEU A 50 -36.62 6.99 -22.04
CA LEU A 50 -35.59 7.87 -21.49
C LEU A 50 -36.07 9.32 -21.34
N ALA A 51 -36.89 9.81 -22.26
CA ALA A 51 -37.39 11.19 -22.25
C ALA A 51 -38.25 11.49 -21.01
N GLU A 52 -38.98 10.49 -20.51
CA GLU A 52 -39.77 10.60 -19.27
C GLU A 52 -38.91 10.65 -18.00
N VAL A 53 -37.69 10.11 -18.04
CA VAL A 53 -36.78 9.98 -16.88
C VAL A 53 -35.76 11.13 -16.81
N LEU A 54 -35.58 11.85 -17.91
CA LEU A 54 -34.71 13.02 -18.06
C LEU A 54 -35.03 14.20 -17.10
N PRO A 55 -36.29 14.56 -16.80
CA PRO A 55 -36.61 15.71 -15.95
C PRO A 55 -36.19 15.52 -14.48
N ASP A 56 -36.10 14.27 -14.03
CA ASP A 56 -35.90 13.90 -12.62
C ASP A 56 -34.41 13.75 -12.25
N TYR A 57 -33.51 13.90 -13.22
CA TYR A 57 -32.07 13.79 -13.02
C TYR A 57 -31.40 15.17 -13.02
N ALA A 58 -31.65 15.94 -11.96
CA ALA A 58 -30.55 16.72 -11.42
C ALA A 58 -29.46 15.70 -11.05
N GLY A 59 -28.21 15.92 -11.47
CA GLY A 59 -27.06 15.08 -11.13
C GLY A 59 -27.01 14.70 -9.64
N PRO A 60 -26.11 13.80 -9.19
CA PRO A 60 -25.83 13.72 -7.75
C PRO A 60 -25.52 15.14 -7.31
N ARG A 61 -26.47 15.80 -6.60
CA ARG A 61 -26.56 17.27 -6.45
C ARG A 61 -25.16 17.81 -6.58
N GLY A 62 -24.86 18.39 -7.74
CA GLY A 62 -23.61 19.10 -7.92
C GLY A 62 -23.52 19.92 -6.65
N LEU A 63 -22.45 19.71 -5.89
CA LEU A 63 -22.11 20.65 -4.84
C LEU A 63 -22.31 22.01 -5.51
N GLY A 64 -23.14 22.89 -4.94
CA GLY A 64 -23.43 24.17 -5.59
C GLY A 64 -22.11 24.79 -6.05
N GLU A 65 -22.08 25.63 -7.08
CA GLU A 65 -20.83 26.06 -7.75
C GLU A 65 -19.71 26.56 -6.79
N GLU A 66 -20.05 26.85 -5.53
CA GLU A 66 -19.19 27.24 -4.42
C GLU A 66 -18.82 26.15 -3.39
N GLU A 67 -19.27 24.91 -3.53
CA GLU A 67 -19.05 23.80 -2.59
C GLU A 67 -18.10 22.75 -3.22
N LEU A 68 -17.10 22.32 -2.46
CA LEU A 68 -16.04 21.41 -2.88
C LEU A 68 -16.06 20.13 -2.05
N SER A 69 -15.83 19.01 -2.72
CA SER A 69 -15.50 17.74 -2.08
C SER A 69 -14.10 17.81 -1.45
N LEU A 70 -13.84 16.98 -0.43
CA LEU A 70 -12.49 16.82 0.12
C LEU A 70 -11.43 16.51 -0.94
N ASN A 71 -11.80 15.78 -2.00
CA ASN A 71 -10.88 15.44 -3.09
C ASN A 71 -10.57 16.65 -3.97
N GLU A 72 -11.58 17.44 -4.31
CA GLU A 72 -11.44 18.64 -5.14
C GLU A 72 -10.65 19.70 -4.36
N ALA A 73 -10.98 19.89 -3.09
CA ALA A 73 -10.20 20.72 -2.17
C ALA A 73 -8.73 20.27 -2.07
N ALA A 74 -8.47 18.96 -2.02
CA ALA A 74 -7.12 18.42 -1.97
C ALA A 74 -6.32 18.71 -3.26
N GLN A 75 -6.97 18.58 -4.42
CA GLN A 75 -6.37 18.91 -5.71
C GLN A 75 -6.04 20.39 -5.82
N LEU A 76 -6.97 21.27 -5.42
CA LEU A 76 -6.76 22.73 -5.44
C LEU A 76 -5.63 23.17 -4.50
N LEU A 77 -5.52 22.54 -3.33
CA LEU A 77 -4.49 22.85 -2.34
C LEU A 77 -3.14 22.15 -2.61
N GLY A 78 -3.07 21.23 -3.59
CA GLY A 78 -1.87 20.43 -3.83
C GLY A 78 -1.48 19.53 -2.65
N VAL A 79 -2.44 19.09 -1.83
CA VAL A 79 -2.20 18.22 -0.66
C VAL A 79 -2.94 16.89 -0.81
N THR A 80 -2.63 15.93 0.07
CA THR A 80 -3.41 14.68 0.09
C THR A 80 -4.81 14.91 0.66
N ARG A 81 -5.78 14.10 0.20
CA ARG A 81 -7.15 14.05 0.77
C ARG A 81 -7.13 13.93 2.31
N MET A 82 -6.18 13.16 2.85
CA MET A 82 -6.05 12.95 4.29
C MET A 82 -5.65 14.24 5.03
N THR A 83 -4.78 15.05 4.43
CA THR A 83 -4.39 16.36 4.97
C THR A 83 -5.61 17.27 5.08
N VAL A 84 -6.43 17.35 4.03
CA VAL A 84 -7.68 18.14 4.08
C VAL A 84 -8.64 17.59 5.14
N TYR A 85 -8.82 16.27 5.21
CA TYR A 85 -9.63 15.63 6.24
C TYR A 85 -9.15 15.96 7.66
N ASN A 86 -7.84 15.89 7.91
CA ASN A 86 -7.25 16.22 9.21
C ASN A 86 -7.44 17.71 9.55
N ARG A 87 -7.28 18.61 8.57
CA ARG A 87 -7.56 20.03 8.74
C ARG A 87 -9.03 20.28 9.10
N VAL A 88 -9.97 19.58 8.46
CA VAL A 88 -11.39 19.63 8.83
C VAL A 88 -11.63 19.07 10.24
N ARG A 89 -11.03 17.92 10.56
CA ARG A 89 -11.17 17.26 11.87
C ARG A 89 -10.62 18.10 13.01
N ASN A 90 -9.52 18.82 12.78
CA ASN A 90 -8.87 19.71 13.74
C ASN A 90 -9.51 21.11 13.78
N GLY A 91 -10.55 21.38 12.97
CA GLY A 91 -11.25 22.66 12.94
C GLY A 91 -10.55 23.79 12.17
N LEU A 92 -9.43 23.49 11.49
CA LEU A 92 -8.69 24.45 10.65
C LEU A 92 -9.44 24.85 9.38
N ILE A 93 -10.25 23.93 8.82
CA ILE A 93 -11.11 24.17 7.66
C ILE A 93 -12.55 23.88 8.08
N ARG A 94 -13.44 24.86 7.88
CA ARG A 94 -14.87 24.66 8.09
C ARG A 94 -15.43 23.77 6.99
N ALA A 95 -16.13 22.71 7.38
CA ALA A 95 -16.80 21.81 6.46
C ALA A 95 -18.17 21.39 6.99
N ARG A 96 -19.13 21.25 6.08
CA ARG A 96 -20.46 20.70 6.35
C ARG A 96 -20.45 19.20 6.07
N ARG A 97 -20.98 18.41 7.01
CA ARG A 97 -21.14 16.95 6.81
C ARG A 97 -22.49 16.66 6.17
N ILE A 98 -22.47 16.16 4.94
CA ILE A 98 -23.67 15.70 4.22
C ILE A 98 -23.61 14.17 4.16
N GLY A 99 -24.32 13.52 5.08
CA GLY A 99 -24.29 12.07 5.26
C GLY A 99 -22.88 11.53 5.59
N ARG A 100 -22.28 10.81 4.64
CA ARG A 100 -20.93 10.22 4.78
C ARG A 100 -19.81 11.10 4.22
N ARG A 101 -20.12 12.24 3.61
CA ARG A 101 -19.14 13.09 2.93
C ARG A 101 -19.04 14.44 3.64
N TYR A 102 -17.85 15.04 3.55
CA TYR A 102 -17.64 16.45 3.92
C TYR A 102 -17.66 17.29 2.66
N VAL A 103 -18.24 18.47 2.80
CA VAL A 103 -18.33 19.49 1.78
C VAL A 103 -17.76 20.77 2.37
N ILE A 104 -16.85 21.40 1.64
CA ILE A 104 -16.14 22.60 2.06
C ILE A 104 -16.55 23.74 1.13
N ALA A 105 -16.89 24.91 1.66
CA ALA A 105 -17.13 26.05 0.79
C ALA A 105 -15.80 26.57 0.24
N LYS A 106 -15.75 26.95 -1.05
CA LYS A 106 -14.54 27.44 -1.72
C LYS A 106 -13.93 28.66 -1.02
N LYS A 107 -14.76 29.50 -0.40
CA LYS A 107 -14.34 30.65 0.44
C LYS A 107 -13.60 30.27 1.72
N ASP A 108 -13.91 29.10 2.28
CA ASP A 108 -13.31 28.60 3.52
C ASP A 108 -12.01 27.82 3.25
N LEU A 109 -11.62 27.70 1.97
CA LEU A 109 -10.34 27.14 1.58
C LEU A 109 -9.26 28.22 1.78
N PRO A 110 -8.25 27.97 2.63
CA PRO A 110 -7.16 28.93 2.79
C PRO A 110 -6.46 29.13 1.44
N ALA A 111 -6.23 30.38 1.06
CA ALA A 111 -5.33 30.73 -0.04
C ALA A 111 -3.95 30.14 0.30
N ALA A 112 -3.45 29.29 -0.58
CA ALA A 112 -2.31 28.40 -0.40
C ALA A 112 -1.22 28.90 0.57
N ALA A 113 -0.95 28.13 1.64
CA ALA A 113 0.35 28.07 2.34
C ALA A 113 0.38 26.95 3.40
N PRO A 114 1.55 26.52 3.86
CA PRO A 114 2.72 26.03 3.13
C PRO A 114 2.77 24.50 3.16
N GLN A 115 3.60 23.93 2.28
CA GLN A 115 4.07 22.55 2.41
C GLN A 115 5.04 22.50 3.60
N GLN A 116 4.56 22.09 4.77
CA GLN A 116 5.44 21.48 5.75
C GLN A 116 4.79 20.16 6.16
N PRO A 117 5.23 19.01 5.63
CA PRO A 117 4.89 17.75 6.26
C PRO A 117 5.51 17.77 7.65
N ASP A 118 4.68 17.65 8.69
CA ASP A 118 5.05 17.51 10.11
C ASP A 118 5.79 16.17 10.37
N HIS A 119 6.75 15.81 9.53
CA HIS A 119 7.62 14.69 9.78
C HIS A 119 8.91 15.21 10.43
N PRO A 120 9.15 14.89 11.72
CA PRO A 120 10.34 15.31 12.45
C PRO A 120 11.66 14.76 11.84
N ALA A 121 11.59 13.91 10.82
CA ALA A 121 12.73 13.48 10.00
C ALA A 121 13.26 14.56 9.04
N LEU A 122 12.59 15.72 8.91
CA LEU A 122 13.09 16.86 8.12
C LEU A 122 13.89 17.87 8.97
N LEU A 123 13.85 17.76 10.31
CA LEU A 123 14.91 18.35 11.12
C LEU A 123 16.14 17.46 10.91
N HIS A 124 17.28 18.06 10.52
CA HIS A 124 18.55 17.37 10.30
C HIS A 124 19.02 16.48 11.47
N ASP A 125 18.37 16.61 12.63
CA ASP A 125 18.60 15.87 13.86
C ASP A 125 18.08 14.43 13.83
N TYR A 126 17.21 14.05 12.87
CA TYR A 126 16.62 12.71 12.80
C TYR A 126 16.77 12.07 11.42
N VAL A 127 16.97 10.76 11.43
CA VAL A 127 17.15 9.90 10.26
C VAL A 127 15.98 8.91 10.19
N SER A 128 15.50 8.65 8.96
CA SER A 128 14.45 7.65 8.74
C SER A 128 15.00 6.23 8.88
N VAL A 129 14.16 5.23 9.21
CA VAL A 129 14.59 3.82 9.26
C VAL A 129 15.19 3.33 7.93
N MET A 130 14.72 3.86 6.80
CA MET A 130 15.26 3.50 5.48
C MET A 130 16.67 4.03 5.29
N GLU A 131 16.84 5.33 5.53
CA GLU A 131 18.14 6.01 5.43
C GLU A 131 19.15 5.44 6.44
N TYR A 132 18.71 5.15 7.66
CA TYR A 132 19.51 4.44 8.66
C TYR A 132 19.99 3.08 8.14
N ALA A 133 19.11 2.32 7.47
CA ALA A 133 19.45 1.02 6.90
C ALA A 133 20.49 1.13 5.77
N GLU A 134 20.40 2.19 4.95
CA GLU A 134 21.37 2.50 3.90
C GLU A 134 22.74 2.85 4.48
N ILE A 135 22.79 3.71 5.50
CA ILE A 135 24.03 4.13 6.17
C ILE A 135 24.77 2.93 6.77
N ILE A 136 24.06 2.02 7.42
CA ILE A 136 24.66 0.84 8.06
C ILE A 136 24.83 -0.36 7.11
N GLY A 137 24.38 -0.25 5.85
CA GLY A 137 24.40 -1.36 4.89
C GLY A 137 23.55 -2.57 5.30
N SER A 138 22.43 -2.37 6.02
CA SER A 138 21.55 -3.44 6.48
C SER A 138 20.16 -3.37 5.85
N ASN A 139 19.36 -4.42 6.05
CA ASN A 139 17.97 -4.43 5.61
C ASN A 139 17.08 -3.64 6.58
N ARG A 140 16.17 -2.80 6.07
CA ARG A 140 15.10 -2.12 6.82
C ARG A 140 14.41 -3.04 7.85
N LYS A 141 14.13 -4.30 7.48
CA LYS A 141 13.47 -5.25 8.38
C LYS A 141 14.33 -5.59 9.60
N THR A 142 15.64 -5.71 9.41
CA THR A 142 16.61 -5.93 10.49
C THR A 142 16.65 -4.74 11.44
N VAL A 143 16.65 -3.52 10.91
CA VAL A 143 16.57 -2.29 11.71
C VAL A 143 15.29 -2.26 12.54
N LEU A 144 14.13 -2.55 11.93
CA LEU A 144 12.85 -2.62 12.66
C LEU A 144 12.85 -3.69 13.76
N ASN A 145 13.46 -4.85 13.51
CA ASN A 145 13.61 -5.89 14.53
C ASN A 145 14.47 -5.40 15.70
N HIS A 146 15.57 -4.69 15.42
CA HIS A 146 16.43 -4.11 16.45
C HIS A 146 15.74 -3.01 17.25
N ILE A 147 14.91 -2.18 16.62
CA ILE A 147 14.05 -1.20 17.31
C ILE A 147 13.06 -1.92 18.24
N ASN A 148 12.34 -2.93 17.74
CA ASN A 148 11.36 -3.67 18.54
C ASN A 148 12.00 -4.46 19.69
N GLN A 149 13.27 -4.87 19.54
CA GLN A 149 14.07 -5.54 20.57
C GLN A 149 14.73 -4.54 21.54
N GLY A 150 14.56 -3.23 21.34
CA GLY A 150 15.13 -2.19 22.19
C GLY A 150 16.64 -1.95 22.00
N ARG A 151 17.26 -2.54 20.96
CA ARG A 151 18.69 -2.36 20.67
C ARG A 151 19.00 -1.02 20.00
N ILE A 152 18.02 -0.47 19.26
CA ILE A 152 18.12 0.85 18.63
C ILE A 152 17.05 1.73 19.24
N LYS A 153 17.46 2.86 19.81
CA LYS A 153 16.54 3.86 20.33
C LYS A 153 15.89 4.57 19.15
N ALA A 154 14.57 4.48 19.07
CA ALA A 154 13.80 5.13 18.03
C ALA A 154 12.51 5.72 18.58
N ARG A 155 12.12 6.87 18.06
CA ARG A 155 10.84 7.53 18.39
C ARG A 155 9.80 7.12 17.37
N LYS A 156 8.64 6.65 17.83
CA LYS A 156 7.51 6.32 16.96
C LYS A 156 6.75 7.59 16.57
N VAL A 157 6.65 7.84 15.27
CA VAL A 157 5.92 8.98 14.70
C VAL A 157 4.93 8.46 13.67
N GLY A 158 3.66 8.38 14.08
CA GLY A 158 2.60 7.79 13.28
C GLY A 158 2.87 6.32 12.95
N ARG A 159 3.01 6.01 11.66
CA ARG A 159 3.27 4.64 11.15
C ARG A 159 4.76 4.32 11.00
N HIS A 160 5.64 5.29 11.25
CA HIS A 160 7.07 5.17 11.02
C HIS A 160 7.84 5.40 12.33
N TYR A 161 9.11 5.00 12.33
CA TYR A 161 10.05 5.32 13.38
C TYR A 161 11.06 6.33 12.83
N VAL A 162 11.54 7.21 13.71
CA VAL A 162 12.66 8.13 13.45
C VAL A 162 13.74 7.85 14.49
N ILE A 163 14.99 7.87 14.05
CA ILE A 163 16.17 7.60 14.86
C ILE A 163 16.96 8.91 14.95
N ALA A 164 17.51 9.25 16.12
CA ALA A 164 18.31 10.47 16.23
C ALA A 164 19.60 10.30 15.42
N ARG A 165 20.04 11.34 14.71
CA ARG A 165 21.21 11.28 13.83
C ARG A 165 22.50 10.97 14.61
N GLU A 166 22.57 11.42 15.86
CA GLU A 166 23.64 11.11 16.82
C GLU A 166 23.75 9.61 17.16
N ASP A 167 22.62 8.90 17.19
CA ASP A 167 22.55 7.47 17.47
C ASP A 167 22.93 6.63 16.24
N VAL A 168 23.17 7.26 15.09
CA VAL A 168 23.56 6.58 13.86
C VAL A 168 25.06 6.33 13.86
N PRO A 169 25.51 5.07 13.97
CA PRO A 169 26.92 4.76 13.87
C PRO A 169 27.42 5.13 12.47
N LEU A 170 28.54 5.86 12.36
CA LEU A 170 29.23 6.00 11.07
C LEU A 170 29.64 4.60 10.57
N ALA A 171 29.37 4.34 9.30
CA ALA A 171 29.47 3.02 8.67
C ALA A 171 30.78 2.30 9.03
N GLY A 172 30.67 1.09 9.58
CA GLY A 172 31.82 0.20 9.86
C GLY A 172 31.83 -0.47 11.24
N LEU A 173 31.07 0.03 12.23
CA LEU A 173 31.14 -0.49 13.61
C LEU A 173 30.20 -1.65 13.95
N PHE A 174 29.21 -1.97 13.11
CA PHE A 174 28.32 -3.11 13.33
C PHE A 174 28.72 -4.32 12.49
N VAL A 175 29.85 -4.92 12.84
CA VAL A 175 30.02 -6.36 12.61
C VAL A 175 29.04 -7.05 13.53
N SER A 176 27.93 -7.56 12.98
CA SER A 176 26.96 -8.28 13.80
C SER A 176 27.66 -9.41 14.59
N PRO A 177 27.38 -9.61 15.89
CA PRO A 177 27.92 -10.75 16.65
C PRO A 177 27.48 -12.12 16.09
N ALA A 178 26.55 -12.12 15.13
CA ALA A 178 26.16 -13.28 14.34
C ALA A 178 27.17 -13.60 13.23
N ALA A 179 27.91 -12.60 12.71
CA ALA A 179 29.01 -12.81 11.77
C ALA A 179 30.17 -13.57 12.44
N ASN A 180 30.48 -13.27 13.70
CA ASN A 180 31.50 -14.01 14.47
C ASN A 180 31.07 -15.44 14.89
N ARG A 181 29.81 -15.85 14.66
CA ARG A 181 29.35 -17.24 14.80
C ARG A 181 29.10 -17.92 13.45
N ALA A 182 29.24 -17.19 12.34
CA ALA A 182 29.02 -17.70 11.00
C ALA A 182 30.19 -18.56 10.50
N ASP A 183 31.38 -18.39 11.08
CA ASP A 183 32.54 -19.23 10.75
C ASP A 183 32.38 -20.68 11.21
N ASP A 184 31.55 -20.93 12.23
CA ASP A 184 31.33 -22.28 12.76
C ASP A 184 30.24 -23.06 12.01
N TYR A 185 29.28 -22.38 11.35
CA TYR A 185 28.11 -23.03 10.75
C TYR A 185 27.80 -22.52 9.35
N LEU A 186 27.80 -23.45 8.40
CA LEU A 186 27.45 -23.25 7.00
C LEU A 186 25.98 -23.52 6.74
N SER A 187 25.40 -22.75 5.82
CA SER A 187 24.12 -23.09 5.23
C SER A 187 24.24 -24.32 4.32
N VAL A 188 23.11 -24.97 4.02
CA VAL A 188 23.06 -26.11 3.07
C VAL A 188 23.62 -25.73 1.69
N ALA A 189 23.45 -24.47 1.27
CA ALA A 189 23.96 -24.00 -0.02
C ALA A 189 25.49 -23.82 -0.01
N GLU A 190 26.03 -23.24 1.06
CA GLU A 190 27.48 -23.07 1.21
C GLU A 190 28.19 -24.42 1.40
N ALA A 191 27.61 -25.33 2.19
CA ALA A 191 28.12 -26.69 2.34
C ALA A 191 28.12 -27.44 1.00
N ALA A 192 27.08 -27.26 0.17
CA ALA A 192 27.02 -27.86 -1.16
C ALA A 192 28.15 -27.38 -2.08
N GLN A 193 28.43 -26.07 -2.06
CA GLN A 193 29.53 -25.48 -2.84
C GLN A 193 30.89 -26.01 -2.39
N ARG A 194 31.11 -26.15 -1.08
CA ARG A 194 32.38 -26.63 -0.51
C ARG A 194 32.61 -28.14 -0.70
N LEU A 195 31.54 -28.93 -0.72
CA LEU A 195 31.60 -30.39 -0.96
C LEU A 195 31.54 -30.75 -2.46
N GLY A 196 31.34 -29.78 -3.35
CA GLY A 196 31.18 -30.04 -4.79
C GLY A 196 29.94 -30.89 -5.16
N ILE A 197 28.95 -31.01 -4.26
CA ILE A 197 27.74 -31.81 -4.48
C ILE A 197 26.49 -30.93 -4.58
N SER A 198 25.42 -31.47 -5.15
CA SER A 198 24.16 -30.73 -5.23
C SER A 198 23.59 -30.44 -3.85
N ARG A 199 22.93 -29.28 -3.70
CA ARG A 199 22.19 -28.89 -2.47
C ARG A 199 21.22 -29.98 -2.00
N VAL A 200 20.60 -30.71 -2.92
CA VAL A 200 19.67 -31.81 -2.62
C VAL A 200 20.40 -33.02 -2.05
N ALA A 201 21.62 -33.31 -2.53
CA ALA A 201 22.46 -34.39 -1.99
C ALA A 201 22.89 -34.09 -0.54
N VAL A 202 23.30 -32.85 -0.24
CA VAL A 202 23.58 -32.41 1.14
C VAL A 202 22.36 -32.62 2.03
N PHE A 203 21.17 -32.22 1.57
CA PHE A 203 19.93 -32.39 2.33
C PHE A 203 19.58 -33.87 2.58
N LYS A 204 19.82 -34.74 1.59
CA LYS A 204 19.65 -36.20 1.75
C LYS A 204 20.66 -36.77 2.76
N LYS A 205 21.93 -36.34 2.74
CA LYS A 205 22.96 -36.75 3.72
C LYS A 205 22.55 -36.33 5.14
N VAL A 206 22.09 -35.08 5.32
CA VAL A 206 21.58 -34.58 6.62
C VAL A 206 20.40 -35.42 7.12
N LYS A 207 19.42 -35.73 6.26
CA LYS A 207 18.27 -36.57 6.66
C LYS A 207 18.64 -38.01 7.00
N LYS A 208 19.68 -38.56 6.36
CA LYS A 208 20.20 -39.90 6.65
C LYS A 208 21.12 -39.94 7.87
N GLY A 209 21.41 -38.80 8.50
CA GLY A 209 22.34 -38.70 9.64
C GLY A 209 23.81 -38.79 9.26
N GLN A 210 24.13 -38.74 7.96
CA GLN A 210 25.51 -38.83 7.44
C GLN A 210 26.27 -37.52 7.54
N LEU A 211 25.56 -36.40 7.74
CA LEU A 211 26.14 -35.08 7.91
C LEU A 211 25.48 -34.41 9.13
N PRO A 212 26.24 -34.02 10.17
CA PRO A 212 25.67 -33.36 11.34
C PRO A 212 25.06 -32.02 10.92
N ALA A 213 23.84 -31.74 11.38
CA ALA A 213 23.21 -30.46 11.14
C ALA A 213 22.19 -30.12 12.24
N HIS A 214 22.08 -28.84 12.57
CA HIS A 214 21.05 -28.32 13.44
C HIS A 214 19.91 -27.72 12.62
N ARG A 215 18.66 -28.06 12.99
CA ARG A 215 17.48 -27.49 12.34
C ARG A 215 17.25 -26.08 12.85
N MET A 216 17.46 -25.08 11.98
CA MET A 216 17.15 -23.68 12.24
C MET A 216 15.90 -23.27 11.45
N GLY A 217 14.73 -23.50 12.07
CA GLY A 217 13.44 -23.19 11.47
C GLY A 217 13.16 -23.99 10.19
N ARG A 218 13.18 -23.28 9.03
CA ARG A 218 12.99 -23.87 7.69
C ARG A 218 14.28 -24.36 7.03
N SER A 219 15.43 -24.07 7.63
CA SER A 219 16.75 -24.39 7.09
C SER A 219 17.55 -25.28 8.05
N TYR A 220 18.66 -25.81 7.56
CA TYR A 220 19.65 -26.54 8.36
C TYR A 220 20.95 -25.74 8.40
N ALA A 221 21.59 -25.73 9.56
CA ALA A 221 22.92 -25.19 9.81
C ALA A 221 23.88 -26.36 10.02
N ILE A 222 24.93 -26.45 9.21
CA ILE A 222 25.89 -27.56 9.17
C ILE A 222 27.21 -27.03 9.76
N PRO A 223 27.82 -27.68 10.76
CA PRO A 223 29.09 -27.22 11.30
C PRO A 223 30.18 -27.27 10.23
N ALA A 224 30.98 -26.21 10.11
CA ALA A 224 32.02 -26.08 9.10
C ALA A 224 33.05 -27.21 9.19
N SER A 225 33.39 -27.66 10.41
CA SER A 225 34.30 -28.78 10.68
C SER A 225 33.88 -30.08 10.00
N ALA A 226 32.58 -30.37 9.92
CA ALA A 226 32.08 -31.59 9.30
C ALA A 226 32.17 -31.59 7.77
N VAL A 227 32.30 -30.41 7.16
CA VAL A 227 32.49 -30.25 5.71
C VAL A 227 33.96 -30.38 5.33
N TYR A 228 34.87 -29.85 6.16
CA TYR A 228 36.30 -29.97 5.91
C TYR A 228 36.84 -31.40 6.12
N ALA A 229 36.31 -32.14 7.10
CA ALA A 229 36.74 -33.51 7.38
C ALA A 229 36.49 -34.52 6.23
N GLU A 230 35.50 -34.30 5.36
CA GLU A 230 35.24 -35.16 4.19
C GLU A 230 36.18 -34.86 3.00
N ASN A 231 36.85 -33.70 2.97
CA ASN A 231 37.72 -33.30 1.85
C ASN A 231 39.18 -33.71 2.04
N ASP A 232 39.60 -34.08 3.26
CA ASP A 232 40.96 -34.52 3.62
C ASP A 232 41.13 -36.06 3.58
N THR A 233 40.17 -36.81 3.01
CA THR A 233 40.24 -38.26 2.76
C THR A 233 40.04 -38.56 1.28
#